data_AF-A0A9R1Q167-F1
#
_entry.id   AF-A0A9R1Q167-F1
#
_cell.length_a   1.000
_cell.length_b   1.000
_cell.length_c   1.000
_cell.angle_alpha   90.00
_cell.angle_beta   90.00
_cell.angle_gamma   90.00
#
_symmetry.space_group_name_H-M   'P 1'
#
loop_
_entity.id
_entity.type
_entity.pdbx_description
1 polymer ?
#
loop_
_entity_poly.entity_id
_entity_poly.type
_entity_poly.pdbx_seq_one_letter_code
_entity_poly.pdbx_strand_id
1 'polypeptide(L)' 'MDKVLLDVFVEHHNRGDQGQNGWKPHVYTAAIKAIRDKCGLHVTKEKICSRMKTFEKHYSTISKILS' A
#
# COMPACT_ATOMS: atom_id res chain seq x y z
N MET A 1 -8.76 -6.99 1.77
CA MET A 1 -7.61 -6.59 0.93
C MET A 1 -6.97 -5.30 1.44
N ASP A 2 -7.69 -4.17 1.50
CA ASP A 2 -7.10 -2.87 1.87
C ASP A 2 -6.37 -2.84 3.20
N LYS A 3 -6.97 -3.44 4.24
CA LYS A 3 -6.32 -3.57 5.54
C LYS A 3 -4.97 -4.31 5.43
N VAL A 4 -4.96 -5.46 4.75
CA VAL A 4 -3.73 -6.25 4.53
C VAL A 4 -2.69 -5.45 3.75
N LEU A 5 -3.13 -4.69 2.74
CA LEU A 5 -2.26 -3.83 1.96
C LEU A 5 -1.64 -2.73 2.84
N LEU A 6 -2.46 -2.03 3.62
CA LEU A 6 -1.98 -0.97 4.52
C LEU A 6 -1.06 -1.52 5.61
N ASP A 7 -1.39 -2.66 6.23
CA ASP A 7 -0.56 -3.29 7.27
C ASP A 7 0.87 -3.55 6.73
N VAL A 8 1.00 -4.09 5.50
CA VAL A 8 2.31 -4.32 4.85
C VAL A 8 3.06 -3.01 4.62
N PHE A 9 2.39 -2.01 4.07
CA PHE A 9 3.04 -0.74 3.74
C PHE A 9 3.47 0.02 5.00
N VAL A 10 2.70 -0.03 6.08
CA VAL A 10 3.07 0.54 7.39
C VAL A 10 4.27 -0.19 7.99
N GLU A 11 4.29 -1.52 7.96
CA GLU A 11 5.43 -2.32 8.43
C GLU A 11 6.73 -1.95 7.68
N HIS A 12 6.65 -1.82 6.36
CA HIS A 12 7.81 -1.44 5.53
C HIS A 12 8.19 0.03 5.64
N HIS A 13 7.22 0.94 5.88
CA HIS A 13 7.51 2.33 6.22
C HIS A 13 8.43 2.40 7.45
N ASN A 14 8.05 1.67 8.51
CA ASN A 14 8.79 1.66 9.78
C ASN A 14 10.19 1.03 9.67
N ARG A 15 10.43 0.24 8.61
CA ARG A 15 11.75 -0.34 8.28
C ARG A 15 12.61 0.56 7.39
N GLY A 16 12.11 1.71 6.95
CA GLY A 16 12.84 2.58 6.02
C GLY A 16 12.90 2.02 4.59
N ASP A 17 11.90 1.23 4.19
CA ASP A 17 11.81 0.71 2.81
C ASP A 17 11.15 1.67 1.82
N GLN A 18 10.73 2.83 2.31
CA GLN A 18 10.34 3.95 1.48
C GLN A 18 11.58 4.79 1.14
N GLY A 19 11.98 4.78 -0.14
CA GLY A 19 13.06 5.62 -0.65
C GLY A 19 12.55 6.96 -1.18
N GLN A 20 13.47 7.81 -1.67
CA GLN A 20 13.12 9.10 -2.28
C GLN A 20 12.18 8.96 -3.48
N ASN A 21 12.32 7.89 -4.27
CA ASN A 21 11.52 7.63 -5.47
C ASN A 21 10.34 6.67 -5.20
N GLY A 22 9.90 6.57 -3.95
CA GLY A 22 8.83 5.68 -3.52
C GLY A 22 9.32 4.33 -3.00
N TRP A 23 8.48 3.31 -3.11
CA TRP A 23 8.70 2.01 -2.47
C TRP A 23 9.74 1.15 -3.18
N LYS A 24 10.63 0.53 -2.40
CA LYS A 24 11.55 -0.49 -2.92
C LYS A 24 10.76 -1.65 -3.56
N PRO A 25 11.27 -2.30 -4.63
CA PRO A 25 10.55 -3.35 -5.35
C PRO A 25 10.01 -4.49 -4.47
N HIS A 26 10.76 -4.90 -3.44
CA HIS A 26 10.37 -6.02 -2.57
C HIS A 26 9.09 -5.75 -1.77
N VAL A 27 8.76 -4.48 -1.51
CA VAL A 27 7.53 -4.10 -0.79
C VAL A 27 6.29 -4.50 -1.60
N TYR A 28 6.32 -4.32 -2.92
CA TYR A 28 5.24 -4.76 -3.81
C TYR A 28 5.12 -6.29 -3.84
N THR A 29 6.24 -7.01 -3.86
CA THR A 29 6.25 -8.48 -3.77
C THR A 29 5.66 -8.96 -2.45
N ALA A 30 6.03 -8.33 -1.34
CA ALA A 30 5.48 -8.62 -0.02
C ALA A 30 3.97 -8.37 0.04
N ALA A 31 3.49 -7.26 -0.53
CA ALA A 31 2.08 -6.93 -0.59
C ALA A 31 1.27 -7.93 -1.45
N ILE A 32 1.76 -8.27 -2.64
CA ILE A 32 1.13 -9.27 -3.52
C ILE A 32 1.03 -10.62 -2.80
N LYS A 33 2.11 -11.05 -2.14
CA LYS A 33 2.13 -12.30 -1.36
C LYS A 33 1.14 -12.24 -0.20
N ALA A 34 1.17 -11.18 0.61
CA ALA A 34 0.27 -11.05 1.76
C ALA A 34 -1.21 -11.05 1.35
N ILE A 35 -1.56 -10.40 0.23
CA ILE A 35 -2.93 -10.40 -0.31
C ILE A 35 -3.32 -11.80 -0.81
N ARG A 36 -2.40 -12.50 -1.48
CA ARG A 36 -2.64 -13.90 -1.88
C ARG A 36 -2.90 -14.78 -0.66
N ASP A 37 -2.02 -14.72 0.33
CA ASP A 37 -2.03 -15.63 1.47
C ASP A 37 -3.22 -15.34 2.42
N LYS A 38 -3.53 -14.05 2.66
CA LYS A 38 -4.58 -13.65 3.63
C LYS A 38 -5.95 -13.41 3.00
N CYS A 39 -6.03 -13.20 1.69
CA CYS A 39 -7.31 -12.91 1.02
C CYS A 39 -7.63 -13.89 -0.12
N GLY A 40 -6.72 -14.78 -0.50
CA GLY A 40 -6.92 -15.70 -1.64
C GLY A 40 -6.95 -15.01 -3.00
N LEU A 41 -6.52 -13.75 -3.10
CA LEU A 41 -6.62 -12.94 -4.31
C LEU A 41 -5.30 -12.88 -5.05
N HIS A 42 -5.34 -13.06 -6.38
CA HIS A 42 -4.20 -12.72 -7.22
C HIS A 42 -4.31 -11.27 -7.70
N VAL A 43 -3.32 -10.45 -7.36
CA VAL A 43 -3.26 -9.02 -7.73
C VAL A 43 -1.93 -8.69 -8.39
N THR A 44 -1.96 -7.71 -9.29
CA THR A 44 -0.75 -7.17 -9.94
C THR A 44 -0.26 -5.93 -9.20
N LYS A 45 0.97 -5.53 -9.51
CA LYS A 45 1.56 -4.28 -8.99
C LYS A 45 0.73 -3.06 -9.41
N GLU A 46 0.24 -3.01 -10.64
CA GLU A 46 -0.58 -1.91 -11.16
C GLU A 46 -1.86 -1.75 -10.35
N LYS A 47 -2.51 -2.86 -9.97
CA LYS A 47 -3.72 -2.83 -9.14
C LYS A 47 -3.42 -2.29 -7.73
N ILE A 48 -2.28 -2.65 -7.16
CA ILE A 48 -1.81 -2.09 -5.88
C ILE A 48 -1.56 -0.58 -6.01
N CYS A 49 -0.83 -0.14 -7.06
CA CYS A 49 -0.56 1.27 -7.30
C CYS A 49 -1.85 2.08 -7.48
N SER A 50 -2.84 1.55 -8.20
CA SER A 50 -4.17 2.17 -8.34
C SER A 50 -4.87 2.32 -6.99
N ARG A 51 -4.76 1.31 -6.11
CA ARG A 51 -5.34 1.38 -4.77
C ARG A 51 -4.63 2.40 -3.88
N MET A 52 -3.30 2.49 -3.95
CA MET A 52 -2.53 3.52 -3.24
C MET A 52 -2.95 4.94 -3.63
N LYS A 53 -3.15 5.22 -4.94
CA LYS A 53 -3.69 6.51 -5.40
C LYS A 53 -5.08 6.81 -4.81
N THR A 54 -5.89 5.77 -4.60
CA THR A 54 -7.19 5.93 -3.93
C THR A 54 -7.01 6.35 -2.47
N PHE A 55 -6.08 5.73 -1.75
CA PHE A 55 -5.78 6.11 -0.37
C PHE A 55 -5.24 7.55 -0.26
N GLU A 56 -4.36 7.96 -1.17
CA GLU A 56 -3.87 9.35 -1.23
C GLU A 56 -5.03 10.35 -1.43
N LYS A 57 -5.97 10.04 -2.32
CA LYS A 57 -7.17 10.87 -2.51
C LYS A 57 -8.02 10.94 -1.24
N HIS A 58 -8.25 9.81 -0.57
CA HIS A 58 -9.02 9.76 0.66
C HIS A 58 -8.34 10.58 1.76
N TYR A 59 -7.03 10.39 1.94
CA TYR A 59 -6.22 11.17 2.87
C TYR A 59 -6.34 12.68 2.57
N SER A 60 -6.14 13.09 1.30
CA SER A 60 -6.27 14.49 0.90
C SER A 60 -7.64 15.09 1.23
N THR A 61 -8.73 14.35 0.97
CA THR A 61 -10.09 14.79 1.32
C THR A 61 -10.27 14.93 2.82
N ILE A 62 -9.86 13.93 3.60
CA ILE A 62 -10.02 13.95 5.06
C ILE A 62 -9.17 15.08 5.67
N SER A 63 -7.92 15.23 5.25
CA SER A 63 -7.03 16.28 5.77
C SER A 63 -7.59 17.67 5.53
N LYS A 64 -8.28 17.92 4.41
CA LYS A 64 -8.95 19.20 4.13
C LYS A 64 -10.15 19.48 5.02
N ILE A 65 -10.81 18.45 5.53
CA ILE A 65 -11.94 18.59 6.46
C ILE A 65 -11.43 18.86 7.88
N LEU A 66 -10.28 18.28 8.23
CA LEU A 66 -9.68 18.37 9.56
C LEU A 66 -8.75 19.58 9.74
N SER A 67 -8.38 20.27 8.66
CA SER A 67 -7.60 21.51 8.63
C SER A 67 -8.50 22.73 8.74
#